data_AF-S4RWS3-F1
#
_entry.id   AF-S4RWS3-F1
#
_cell.length_a   1.000
_cell.length_b   1.000
_cell.length_c   1.000
_cell.angle_alpha   90.00
_cell.angle_beta   90.00
_cell.angle_gamma   90.00
#
_symmetry.space_group_name_H-M   'P 1'
#
loop_
_entity.id
_entity.type
_entity.pdbx_description
1 polymer ?
#
loop_
_entity_poly.entity_id
_entity_poly.type
_entity_poly.pdbx_seq_one_letter_code
_entity_poly.pdbx_strand_id
1 'polypeptide(L)'
;HTDAIPYHSAMSIFYWGPGSTGRRFVAAVLEHAVLLPPPRAQGTLPTRAEALTLMHSNLDIMEPLIRNATSMGADIVVSPEDGLYGWTLSREEAQFYMEDILDPSAQLGWVPCEQPPSCEPRRLSCLARNLSVYLVANLGDGKQCDRGSDPRCPPDSRYQFNTDVVLDRLGRLVGRYHKYRLFMGEDQFDQPAEP
;
A
#
# COMPACT_ATOMS: atom_id res chain seq x y z
N HIS A 1 12.95 14.56 35.60
CA HIS A 1 13.87 13.80 34.74
C HIS A 1 13.05 13.09 33.69
N THR A 2 12.91 13.72 32.53
CA THR A 2 12.29 13.14 31.34
C THR A 2 13.29 13.42 30.23
N ASP A 3 14.19 12.46 30.03
CA ASP A 3 15.18 12.53 28.97
C ASP A 3 14.46 12.35 27.63
N ALA A 4 14.45 13.42 26.85
CA ALA A 4 14.07 13.38 25.46
C ALA A 4 15.10 12.52 24.71
N ILE A 5 14.65 11.40 24.15
CA ILE A 5 15.46 10.59 23.23
C ILE A 5 15.62 11.41 21.94
N PRO A 6 16.84 11.75 21.51
CA PRO A 6 17.03 12.48 20.26
C PRO A 6 16.73 11.54 19.09
N TYR A 7 15.77 11.95 18.25
CA TYR A 7 15.53 11.34 16.95
C TYR A 7 16.77 11.55 16.06
N HIS A 8 17.60 10.51 15.94
CA HIS A 8 18.63 10.46 14.91
C HIS A 8 18.04 9.79 13.68
N SER A 9 17.49 10.59 12.76
CA SER A 9 17.29 10.15 11.38
C SER A 9 18.66 9.85 10.78
N ALA A 10 18.97 8.57 10.61
CA ALA A 10 20.21 8.14 9.95
C ALA A 10 20.07 8.35 8.43
N MET A 11 20.47 9.52 7.95
CA MET A 11 20.63 9.76 6.52
C MET A 11 21.97 9.17 6.06
N SER A 12 21.93 7.99 5.44
CA SER A 12 23.14 7.39 4.84
C SER A 12 23.45 8.09 3.52
N ILE A 13 24.41 9.02 3.54
CA ILE A 13 24.96 9.64 2.34
C ILE A 13 26.06 8.73 1.81
N PHE A 14 25.77 7.97 0.75
CA PHE A 14 26.79 7.21 0.02
C PHE A 14 27.57 8.14 -0.91
N TYR A 15 28.78 8.52 -0.51
CA TYR A 15 29.77 9.15 -1.39
C TYR A 15 30.63 8.07 -2.03
N TRP A 16 30.79 8.00 -3.36
CA TRP A 16 31.98 7.42 -3.99
C TRP A 16 32.15 7.75 -5.50
N GLY A 17 33.37 8.17 -5.87
CA GLY A 17 34.06 7.94 -7.14
C GLY A 17 33.65 8.72 -8.41
N PRO A 18 34.55 9.55 -9.01
CA PRO A 18 34.31 10.16 -10.32
C PRO A 18 34.54 9.11 -11.43
N GLY A 19 33.47 8.44 -11.88
CA GLY A 19 33.63 7.44 -12.94
C GLY A 19 32.38 6.77 -13.52
N SER A 20 31.16 7.16 -13.17
CA SER A 20 29.95 6.61 -13.80
C SER A 20 29.16 7.67 -14.57
N THR A 21 29.02 7.44 -15.88
CA THR A 21 28.03 8.10 -16.76
C THR A 21 26.65 7.44 -16.69
N GLY A 22 26.41 6.61 -15.66
CA GLY A 22 25.13 5.93 -15.44
C GLY A 22 24.10 6.86 -14.80
N ARG A 23 22.86 6.82 -15.29
CA ARG A 23 21.71 7.45 -14.61
C ARG A 23 21.70 6.97 -13.16
N ARG A 24 21.83 7.91 -12.23
CA ARG A 24 21.66 7.68 -10.79
C ARG A 24 20.19 7.91 -10.45
N PHE A 25 19.70 7.23 -9.43
CA PHE A 25 18.40 7.53 -8.83
C PHE A 25 18.56 7.66 -7.31
N VAL A 26 17.67 8.42 -6.69
CA VAL A 26 17.58 8.60 -5.25
C VAL A 26 16.36 7.85 -4.75
N ALA A 27 16.53 7.01 -3.74
CA ALA A 27 15.44 6.30 -3.08
C ALA A 27 15.15 6.88 -1.70
N ALA A 28 13.89 6.83 -1.30
CA ALA A 28 13.48 7.06 0.08
C ALA A 28 12.62 5.89 0.57
N VAL A 29 12.76 5.58 1.85
CA VAL A 29 11.96 4.58 2.56
C VAL A 29 11.30 5.27 3.74
N LEU A 30 10.04 4.93 4.01
CA LEU A 30 9.28 5.47 5.12
C LEU A 30 9.17 4.42 6.22
N GLU A 31 9.50 4.82 7.43
CA GLU A 31 9.04 4.14 8.64
C GLU A 31 7.79 4.90 9.13
N HIS A 32 6.66 4.19 9.24
CA HIS A 32 5.37 4.77 9.60
C HIS A 32 4.82 4.12 10.86
N ALA A 33 4.51 4.95 11.86
CA ALA A 33 3.80 4.51 13.06
C ALA A 33 2.31 4.40 12.74
N VAL A 34 1.91 3.21 12.26
CA VAL A 34 0.58 2.95 11.72
C VAL A 34 -0.51 3.22 12.76
N LEU A 35 -1.54 3.98 12.36
CA LEU A 35 -2.80 4.05 13.08
C LEU A 35 -3.55 2.74 12.87
N LEU A 36 -3.68 1.97 13.94
CA LEU A 36 -4.39 0.69 13.90
C LEU A 36 -5.91 0.89 13.95
N PRO A 37 -6.68 -0.05 13.38
CA PRO A 37 -8.12 -0.09 13.56
C PRO A 37 -8.49 -0.08 15.06
N PRO A 38 -9.50 0.70 15.46
CA PRO A 38 -9.91 0.73 16.86
C PRO A 38 -10.47 -0.64 17.29
N PRO A 39 -10.29 -1.03 18.57
CA PRO A 39 -10.92 -2.24 19.09
C PRO A 39 -12.44 -2.19 18.91
N ARG A 40 -13.03 -3.31 18.47
CA ARG A 40 -14.47 -3.46 18.25
C ARG A 40 -15.10 -4.45 19.21
N ALA A 41 -16.39 -4.27 19.47
CA ALA A 41 -17.18 -5.26 20.19
C ALA A 41 -17.30 -6.54 19.36
N GLN A 42 -17.40 -7.68 20.03
CA GLN A 42 -17.50 -8.97 19.35
C GLN A 42 -18.70 -8.97 18.38
N GLY A 43 -18.44 -9.31 17.12
CA GLY A 43 -19.47 -9.42 16.08
C GLY A 43 -19.87 -8.11 15.39
N THR A 44 -19.21 -6.98 15.67
CA THR A 44 -19.45 -5.73 14.93
C THR A 44 -18.37 -5.52 13.87
N LEU A 45 -18.79 -5.33 12.62
CA LEU A 45 -17.88 -5.10 11.48
C LEU A 45 -17.74 -3.59 11.18
N PRO A 46 -16.59 -3.15 10.63
CA PRO A 46 -16.47 -1.82 10.06
C PRO A 46 -17.47 -1.60 8.93
N THR A 47 -17.82 -0.34 8.71
CA THR A 47 -18.34 0.10 7.42
C THR A 47 -17.19 0.41 6.46
N ARG A 48 -17.47 0.42 5.15
CA ARG A 48 -16.49 0.88 4.15
C ARG A 48 -16.02 2.30 4.47
N ALA A 49 -16.93 3.21 4.84
CA ALA A 49 -16.59 4.59 5.16
C ALA A 49 -15.62 4.71 6.36
N GLU A 50 -15.79 3.90 7.39
CA GLU A 50 -14.86 3.84 8.53
C GLU A 50 -13.48 3.32 8.11
N ALA A 51 -13.45 2.28 7.26
CA ALA A 51 -12.20 1.75 6.71
C ALA A 51 -11.44 2.81 5.89
N LEU A 52 -12.15 3.53 4.99
CA LEU A 52 -11.55 4.61 4.20
C LEU A 52 -11.04 5.75 5.08
N THR A 53 -11.77 6.09 6.14
CA THR A 53 -11.36 7.14 7.07
C THR A 53 -10.03 6.80 7.73
N LEU A 54 -9.83 5.54 8.14
CA LEU A 54 -8.56 5.09 8.71
C LEU A 54 -7.43 5.09 7.67
N MET A 55 -7.68 4.54 6.48
CA MET A 55 -6.69 4.51 5.38
C MET A 55 -6.23 5.92 5.00
N HIS A 56 -7.18 6.85 4.88
CA HIS A 56 -6.89 8.25 4.62
C HIS A 56 -6.12 8.91 5.76
N SER A 57 -6.43 8.60 7.01
CA SER A 57 -5.70 9.15 8.17
C SER A 57 -4.23 8.68 8.19
N ASN A 58 -3.99 7.41 7.87
CA ASN A 58 -2.62 6.90 7.71
C ASN A 58 -1.89 7.57 6.53
N LEU A 59 -2.57 7.77 5.41
CA LEU A 59 -2.00 8.47 4.26
C LEU A 59 -1.74 9.95 4.55
N ASP A 60 -2.57 10.62 5.36
CA ASP A 60 -2.37 12.01 5.80
C ASP A 60 -1.06 12.18 6.58
N ILE A 61 -0.64 11.15 7.32
CA ILE A 61 0.64 11.14 8.05
C ILE A 61 1.82 10.90 7.09
N MET A 62 1.67 9.97 6.14
CA MET A 62 2.74 9.63 5.19
C MET A 62 2.94 10.71 4.11
N GLU A 63 1.88 11.40 3.68
CA GLU A 63 1.92 12.35 2.58
C GLU A 63 2.97 13.48 2.77
N PRO A 64 3.06 14.15 3.94
CA PRO A 64 4.13 15.11 4.22
C PRO A 64 5.54 14.50 4.12
N LEU A 65 5.72 13.24 4.52
CA LEU A 65 7.00 12.54 4.43
C LEU A 65 7.38 12.24 2.97
N ILE A 66 6.40 11.79 2.16
CA ILE A 66 6.57 11.58 0.72
C ILE A 66 6.92 12.90 0.02
N ARG A 67 6.24 13.99 0.38
CA ARG A 67 6.53 15.34 -0.14
C ARG A 67 7.95 15.78 0.21
N ASN A 68 8.37 15.58 1.46
CA ASN A 68 9.72 15.93 1.90
C ASN A 68 10.77 15.11 1.14
N ALA A 69 10.60 13.79 1.07
CA ALA A 69 11.48 12.90 0.30
C ALA A 69 11.60 13.33 -1.17
N THR A 70 10.47 13.65 -1.81
CA THR A 70 10.45 14.13 -3.20
C THR A 70 11.17 15.47 -3.33
N SER A 71 10.99 16.41 -2.38
CA SER A 71 11.69 17.69 -2.39
C SER A 71 13.22 17.55 -2.22
N MET A 72 13.66 16.46 -1.59
CA MET A 72 15.07 16.08 -1.48
C MET A 72 15.59 15.31 -2.71
N GLY A 73 14.77 15.19 -3.77
CA GLY A 73 15.14 14.60 -5.05
C GLY A 73 14.88 13.10 -5.15
N ALA A 74 14.07 12.50 -4.27
CA ALA A 74 13.70 11.09 -4.39
C ALA A 74 12.98 10.79 -5.72
N ASP A 75 13.49 9.79 -6.43
CA ASP A 75 12.89 9.24 -7.65
C ASP A 75 11.84 8.16 -7.35
N ILE A 76 12.00 7.49 -6.21
CA ILE A 76 11.11 6.45 -5.68
C ILE A 76 10.97 6.59 -4.16
N VAL A 77 9.75 6.44 -3.67
CA VAL A 77 9.43 6.37 -2.24
C VAL A 77 8.72 5.05 -1.96
N VAL A 78 9.16 4.33 -0.92
CA VAL A 78 8.58 3.06 -0.49
C VAL A 78 7.92 3.23 0.87
N SER A 79 6.62 2.93 0.97
CA SER A 79 5.90 2.84 2.25
C SER A 79 5.92 1.41 2.79
N PRO A 80 5.69 1.21 4.11
CA PRO A 80 5.72 -0.12 4.71
C PRO A 80 4.48 -0.95 4.33
N GLU A 81 4.62 -2.26 4.54
CA GLU A 81 3.52 -3.23 4.60
C GLU A 81 2.48 -2.83 5.65
N ASP A 82 1.20 -3.07 5.37
CA ASP A 82 0.05 -2.75 6.23
C ASP A 82 -0.03 -1.26 6.65
N GLY A 83 0.72 -0.37 5.99
CA GLY A 83 0.87 1.03 6.38
C GLY A 83 -0.43 1.86 6.34
N LEU A 84 -1.47 1.36 5.68
CA LEU A 84 -2.76 2.04 5.54
C LEU A 84 -3.85 1.50 6.46
N TYR A 85 -3.81 0.23 6.83
CA TYR A 85 -4.92 -0.43 7.54
C TYR A 85 -4.49 -1.30 8.73
N GLY A 86 -3.19 -1.50 8.96
CA GLY A 86 -2.65 -2.29 10.07
C GLY A 86 -2.85 -3.80 9.94
N TRP A 87 -2.53 -4.54 11.02
CA TRP A 87 -2.43 -6.01 11.01
C TRP A 87 -3.35 -6.70 12.04
N THR A 88 -4.33 -5.99 12.59
CA THR A 88 -5.20 -6.48 13.67
C THR A 88 -6.59 -6.88 13.20
N LEU A 89 -6.77 -7.11 11.91
CA LEU A 89 -8.07 -7.36 11.28
C LEU A 89 -8.32 -8.85 11.11
N SER A 90 -9.52 -9.30 11.41
CA SER A 90 -10.04 -10.59 10.92
C SER A 90 -10.31 -10.56 9.41
N ARG A 91 -10.51 -11.72 8.80
CA ARG A 91 -10.87 -11.83 7.38
C ARG A 91 -12.16 -11.07 7.05
N GLU A 92 -13.14 -11.12 7.94
CA GLU A 92 -14.44 -10.47 7.80
C GLU A 92 -14.34 -8.95 7.95
N GLU A 93 -13.43 -8.44 8.78
CA GLU A 93 -13.20 -7.00 8.90
C GLU A 93 -12.33 -6.48 7.75
N ALA A 94 -11.31 -7.24 7.35
CA ALA A 94 -10.35 -6.86 6.33
C ALA A 94 -11.01 -6.58 4.97
N GLN A 95 -12.12 -7.28 4.64
CA GLN A 95 -12.85 -7.06 3.38
C GLN A 95 -13.24 -5.60 3.15
N PHE A 96 -13.50 -4.83 4.21
CA PHE A 96 -13.89 -3.43 4.12
C PHE A 96 -12.72 -2.50 3.80
N TYR A 97 -11.49 -2.99 3.83
CA TYR A 97 -10.26 -2.28 3.47
C TYR A 97 -9.73 -2.67 2.08
N MET A 98 -10.28 -3.72 1.48
CA MET A 98 -9.84 -4.25 0.18
C MET A 98 -10.32 -3.39 -0.99
N GLU A 99 -9.59 -3.47 -2.09
CA GLU A 99 -9.88 -2.83 -3.37
C GLU A 99 -9.76 -3.83 -4.52
N ASP A 100 -10.49 -3.62 -5.62
CA ASP A 100 -10.26 -4.41 -6.83
C ASP A 100 -9.08 -3.80 -7.62
N ILE A 101 -7.86 -4.25 -7.31
CA ILE A 101 -6.63 -3.72 -7.93
C ILE A 101 -6.38 -4.46 -9.25
N LEU A 102 -6.50 -3.73 -10.37
CA LEU A 102 -6.34 -4.32 -11.70
C LEU A 102 -4.93 -4.87 -11.93
N ASP A 103 -4.84 -5.88 -12.80
CA ASP A 103 -3.55 -6.42 -13.23
C ASP A 103 -2.93 -5.48 -14.27
N PRO A 104 -1.75 -4.87 -13.99
CA PRO A 104 -1.12 -3.96 -14.94
C PRO A 104 -0.70 -4.65 -16.24
N SER A 105 -0.54 -5.98 -16.25
CA SER A 105 -0.27 -6.75 -17.47
C SER A 105 -1.52 -6.96 -18.34
N ALA A 106 -2.70 -7.00 -17.72
CA ALA A 106 -3.97 -7.14 -18.42
C ALA A 106 -4.54 -5.79 -18.89
N GLN A 107 -4.30 -4.71 -18.13
CA GLN A 107 -4.77 -3.36 -18.45
C GLN A 107 -3.63 -2.36 -18.40
N LEU A 108 -2.97 -2.18 -19.54
CA LEU A 108 -1.89 -1.21 -19.70
C LEU A 108 -2.39 0.22 -19.50
N GLY A 109 -1.68 0.98 -18.68
CA GLY A 109 -1.90 2.41 -18.51
C GLY A 109 -3.10 2.78 -17.64
N TRP A 110 -3.59 1.87 -16.79
CA TRP A 110 -4.60 2.22 -15.78
C TRP A 110 -4.05 3.30 -14.83
N VAL A 111 -4.72 4.46 -14.76
CA VAL A 111 -4.41 5.57 -13.85
C VAL A 111 -5.49 5.65 -12.78
N PRO A 112 -5.25 5.15 -11.55
CA PRO A 112 -6.24 5.26 -10.48
C PRO A 112 -6.65 6.71 -10.16
N CYS A 113 -5.76 7.69 -10.34
CA CYS A 113 -6.07 9.11 -10.11
C CYS A 113 -7.20 9.66 -11.00
N GLU A 114 -7.57 8.96 -12.07
CA GLU A 114 -8.67 9.32 -12.97
C GLU A 114 -9.98 8.59 -12.63
N GLN A 115 -9.96 7.68 -11.64
CA GLN A 115 -11.13 6.89 -11.22
C GLN A 115 -12.00 7.65 -10.20
N PRO A 116 -13.25 7.26 -9.94
CA PRO A 116 -14.10 7.94 -8.95
C PRO A 116 -13.47 8.02 -7.54
N PRO A 117 -13.88 8.96 -6.68
CA PRO A 117 -13.36 9.10 -5.30
C PRO A 117 -13.49 7.85 -4.42
N SER A 118 -14.34 6.89 -4.80
CA SER A 118 -14.52 5.61 -4.09
C SER A 118 -13.40 4.59 -4.33
N CYS A 119 -12.46 4.86 -5.25
CA CYS A 119 -11.30 4.03 -5.54
C CYS A 119 -10.12 4.50 -4.69
N GLU A 120 -9.74 3.78 -3.64
CA GLU A 120 -8.65 4.17 -2.73
C GLU A 120 -7.28 4.29 -3.41
N PRO A 121 -6.90 3.42 -4.38
CA PRO A 121 -5.65 3.60 -5.11
C PRO A 121 -5.57 4.96 -5.82
N ARG A 122 -6.71 5.64 -6.05
CA ARG A 122 -6.79 7.01 -6.60
C ARG A 122 -5.93 7.96 -5.81
N ARG A 123 -5.99 7.96 -4.47
CA ARG A 123 -5.32 8.99 -3.67
C ARG A 123 -3.81 8.83 -3.74
N LEU A 124 -3.31 7.59 -3.64
CA LEU A 124 -1.90 7.25 -3.85
C LEU A 124 -1.42 7.60 -5.28
N SER A 125 -2.22 7.24 -6.29
CA SER A 125 -1.92 7.54 -7.70
C SER A 125 -1.84 9.05 -7.95
N CYS A 126 -2.76 9.83 -7.38
CA CYS A 126 -2.74 11.28 -7.47
C CYS A 126 -1.51 11.87 -6.77
N LEU A 127 -1.13 11.33 -5.61
CA LEU A 127 0.06 11.76 -4.90
C LEU A 127 1.32 11.50 -5.72
N ALA A 128 1.48 10.30 -6.27
CA ALA A 128 2.58 9.92 -7.15
C ALA A 128 2.67 10.84 -8.38
N ARG A 129 1.53 11.08 -9.05
CA ARG A 129 1.43 11.97 -10.22
C ARG A 129 1.80 13.41 -9.88
N ASN A 130 1.21 13.97 -8.83
CA ASN A 130 1.40 15.37 -8.46
C ASN A 130 2.83 15.66 -7.99
N LEU A 131 3.50 14.66 -7.42
CA LEU A 131 4.90 14.74 -6.99
C LEU A 131 5.88 14.24 -8.06
N SER A 132 5.38 13.69 -9.17
CA SER A 132 6.20 13.12 -10.24
C SER A 132 7.23 12.11 -9.72
N VAL A 133 6.80 11.22 -8.83
CA VAL A 133 7.64 10.23 -8.12
C VAL A 133 7.10 8.82 -8.32
N TYR A 134 7.96 7.80 -8.31
CA TYR A 134 7.48 6.43 -8.15
C TYR A 134 7.06 6.21 -6.69
N LEU A 135 5.87 5.65 -6.48
CA LEU A 135 5.38 5.35 -5.15
C LEU A 135 5.09 3.85 -5.04
N VAL A 136 5.77 3.20 -4.11
CA VAL A 136 5.48 1.81 -3.72
C VAL A 136 4.65 1.86 -2.45
N ALA A 137 3.50 1.19 -2.48
CA ALA A 137 2.60 1.11 -1.35
C ALA A 137 2.03 -0.30 -1.20
N ASN A 138 1.62 -0.64 0.01
CA ASN A 138 0.96 -1.90 0.32
C ASN A 138 -0.53 -1.65 0.57
N LEU A 139 -1.38 -2.45 -0.08
CA LEU A 139 -2.83 -2.37 -0.10
C LEU A 139 -3.42 -3.78 0.06
N GLY A 140 -4.69 -3.83 0.44
CA GLY A 140 -5.48 -5.06 0.32
C GLY A 140 -6.14 -5.16 -1.05
N ASP A 141 -5.96 -6.30 -1.75
CA ASP A 141 -6.64 -6.59 -3.01
C ASP A 141 -7.76 -7.62 -2.79
N GLY A 142 -8.98 -7.29 -3.19
CA GLY A 142 -10.16 -8.14 -3.07
C GLY A 142 -10.66 -8.59 -4.44
N LYS A 143 -10.76 -9.91 -4.66
CA LYS A 143 -11.29 -10.48 -5.91
C LYS A 143 -12.53 -11.31 -5.64
N GLN A 144 -13.67 -10.87 -6.17
CA GLN A 144 -14.87 -11.72 -6.15
C GLN A 144 -14.64 -12.97 -7.00
N CYS A 145 -15.12 -14.11 -6.52
CA CYS A 145 -15.04 -15.37 -7.24
C CYS A 145 -16.34 -16.16 -7.10
N ASP A 146 -16.63 -17.01 -8.08
CA ASP A 146 -17.80 -17.88 -8.05
C ASP A 146 -17.38 -19.32 -7.78
N ARG A 147 -17.92 -19.92 -6.72
CA ARG A 147 -17.61 -21.29 -6.29
C ARG A 147 -18.12 -22.36 -7.26
N GLY A 148 -19.06 -22.01 -8.15
CA GLY A 148 -19.52 -22.90 -9.22
C GLY A 148 -18.51 -23.07 -10.36
N SER A 149 -17.68 -22.05 -10.59
CA SER A 149 -16.72 -22.00 -11.70
C SER A 149 -15.26 -22.08 -11.26
N ASP A 150 -14.93 -21.58 -10.06
CA ASP A 150 -13.61 -21.66 -9.45
C ASP A 150 -13.63 -22.58 -8.20
N PRO A 151 -13.06 -23.79 -8.30
CA PRO A 151 -13.04 -24.75 -7.19
C PRO A 151 -12.12 -24.32 -6.03
N ARG A 152 -11.26 -23.31 -6.22
CA ARG A 152 -10.38 -22.76 -5.16
C ARG A 152 -10.99 -21.54 -4.47
N CYS A 153 -12.11 -21.03 -4.98
CA CYS A 153 -12.78 -19.86 -4.43
C CYS A 153 -13.13 -20.09 -2.95
N PRO A 154 -12.71 -19.19 -2.04
CA PRO A 154 -12.98 -19.33 -0.61
C PRO A 154 -14.48 -19.43 -0.30
N PRO A 155 -14.86 -20.00 0.86
CA PRO A 155 -16.27 -20.20 1.23
C PRO A 155 -17.12 -18.92 1.21
N ASP A 156 -16.47 -17.78 1.45
CA ASP A 156 -17.06 -16.44 1.47
C ASP A 156 -17.00 -15.71 0.11
N SER A 157 -16.74 -16.48 -0.97
CA SER A 157 -16.86 -16.08 -2.38
C SER A 157 -15.95 -14.91 -2.82
N ARG A 158 -14.83 -14.73 -2.12
CA ARG A 158 -13.81 -13.74 -2.49
C ARG A 158 -12.43 -14.20 -2.09
N TYR A 159 -11.42 -13.80 -2.86
CA TYR A 159 -10.04 -13.79 -2.42
C TYR A 159 -9.68 -12.43 -1.81
N GLN A 160 -8.76 -12.42 -0.85
CA GLN A 160 -8.17 -11.24 -0.23
C GLN A 160 -6.65 -11.39 -0.21
N PHE A 161 -5.91 -10.45 -0.79
CA PHE A 161 -4.45 -10.55 -0.87
C PHE A 161 -3.77 -9.34 -0.24
N ASN A 162 -2.73 -9.60 0.54
CA ASN A 162 -1.73 -8.60 0.87
C ASN A 162 -0.99 -8.23 -0.42
N THR A 163 -1.03 -6.96 -0.81
CA THR A 163 -0.70 -6.54 -2.17
C THR A 163 0.20 -5.32 -2.21
N ASP A 164 1.41 -5.50 -2.70
CA ASP A 164 2.25 -4.37 -3.09
C ASP A 164 1.81 -3.83 -4.45
N VAL A 165 1.73 -2.50 -4.55
CA VAL A 165 1.50 -1.78 -5.80
C VAL A 165 2.63 -0.81 -6.08
N VAL A 166 2.94 -0.63 -7.36
CA VAL A 166 3.89 0.37 -7.83
C VAL A 166 3.17 1.34 -8.75
N LEU A 167 3.18 2.61 -8.36
CA LEU A 167 2.63 3.72 -9.13
C LEU A 167 3.79 4.52 -9.73
N ASP A 168 3.70 4.83 -11.02
CA ASP A 168 4.72 5.63 -11.68
C ASP A 168 4.49 7.14 -11.52
N ARG A 169 5.39 7.93 -12.11
CA ARG A 169 5.37 9.41 -12.05
C ARG A 169 4.14 10.05 -12.70
N LEU A 170 3.38 9.31 -13.50
CA LEU A 170 2.12 9.77 -14.08
C LEU A 170 0.91 9.25 -13.28
N GLY A 171 1.15 8.52 -12.19
CA GLY A 171 0.15 7.86 -11.39
C GLY A 171 -0.38 6.57 -12.00
N ARG A 172 0.27 6.00 -13.02
CA ARG A 172 -0.14 4.72 -13.62
C ARG A 172 0.24 3.57 -12.69
N LEU A 173 -0.64 2.59 -12.55
CA LEU A 173 -0.26 1.30 -11.95
C LEU A 173 0.68 0.57 -12.91
N VAL A 174 1.91 0.30 -12.48
CA VAL A 174 2.95 -0.37 -13.27
C VAL A 174 3.45 -1.66 -12.64
N GLY A 175 3.07 -1.94 -11.40
CA GLY A 175 3.37 -3.19 -10.71
C GLY A 175 2.28 -3.53 -9.71
N ARG A 176 1.97 -4.82 -9.60
CA ARG A 176 1.10 -5.41 -8.57
C ARG A 176 1.72 -6.75 -8.19
N TYR A 177 1.90 -6.99 -6.89
CA TYR A 177 2.42 -8.24 -6.37
C TYR A 177 1.57 -8.68 -5.19
N HIS A 178 1.02 -9.89 -5.26
CA HIS A 178 0.34 -10.53 -4.14
C HIS A 178 1.36 -11.31 -3.30
N LYS A 179 1.41 -11.07 -2.00
CA LYS A 179 2.34 -11.72 -1.09
C LYS A 179 2.19 -13.24 -1.15
N TYR A 180 3.21 -13.93 -1.67
CA TYR A 180 3.15 -15.39 -1.82
C TYR A 180 3.38 -16.14 -0.50
N ARG A 181 4.18 -15.60 0.42
CA ARG A 181 4.51 -16.23 1.71
C ARG A 181 3.92 -15.43 2.85
N LEU A 182 2.75 -15.87 3.31
CA LEU A 182 2.11 -15.32 4.51
C LEU A 182 2.85 -15.77 5.77
N PHE A 183 2.94 -14.86 6.73
CA PHE A 183 3.44 -15.08 8.07
C PHE A 183 2.35 -15.73 8.94
N MET A 184 2.77 -16.35 10.05
CA MET A 184 1.82 -16.92 11.00
C MET A 184 0.93 -15.82 11.60
N GLY A 185 -0.39 -15.96 11.45
CA GLY A 185 -1.37 -15.00 11.93
C GLY A 185 -1.90 -14.02 10.87
N GLU A 186 -1.47 -14.13 9.61
CA GLU A 186 -2.07 -13.40 8.47
C GLU A 186 -3.31 -14.12 7.90
N ASP A 187 -4.19 -14.62 8.78
CA ASP A 187 -5.36 -15.44 8.40
C ASP A 187 -6.44 -14.65 7.63
N GLN A 188 -6.31 -13.32 7.60
CA GLN A 188 -7.15 -12.44 6.79
C GLN A 188 -6.84 -12.52 5.28
N PHE A 189 -5.70 -13.06 4.89
CA PHE A 189 -5.26 -13.13 3.50
C PHE A 189 -5.24 -14.56 2.95
N ASP A 190 -5.53 -14.67 1.67
CA ASP A 190 -5.37 -15.90 0.88
C ASP A 190 -3.98 -15.96 0.28
N GLN A 191 -3.46 -17.17 0.10
CA GLN A 191 -2.22 -17.39 -0.62
C GLN A 191 -2.50 -17.42 -2.14
N PRO A 192 -1.76 -16.66 -2.97
CA PRO A 192 -1.85 -16.74 -4.42
C PRO A 192 -1.56 -18.16 -4.94
N ALA A 193 -2.19 -18.51 -6.07
CA ALA A 193 -1.99 -19.81 -6.72
C ALA A 193 -0.55 -20.05 -7.17
N GLU A 194 0.12 -18.98 -7.61
CA GLU A 194 1.48 -18.99 -8.13
C GLU A 194 2.29 -17.82 -7.54
N PRO A 195 3.63 -17.96 -7.43
CA PRO A 195 4.51 -16.89 -6.91
C PRO A 195 4.65 -15.68 -7.83
#